data_AF-A0A0D3CPY4-F1
#
_entry.id   AF-A0A0D3CPY4-F1
#
_cell.length_a   1.000
_cell.length_b   1.000
_cell.length_c   1.000
_cell.angle_alpha   90.00
_cell.angle_beta   90.00
_cell.angle_gamma   90.00
#
_symmetry.space_group_name_H-M   'P 1'
#
loop_
_entity.id
_entity.type
_entity.pdbx_description
1 polymer ?
#
loop_
_entity_poly.entity_id
_entity_poly.type
_entity_poly.pdbx_seq_one_letter_code
_entity_poly.pdbx_strand_id
1 'polypeptide(L)'
;MVDDIVEHIARELTSMQPLEMGDIVGMDAHMEQIEPLLDMDSATNDVRMIGIWGMGGIGKTTIAKFIYNKYSPRFGRRFCFIENVCWISLLKPKTNQIIIKP
;
A
#
# COMPACT_ATOMS: atom_id res chain seq x y z
N MET A 1 25.04 21.53 6.70
CA MET A 1 25.86 20.76 5.72
C MET A 1 25.56 19.26 5.80
N VAL A 2 25.72 18.60 6.95
CA VAL A 2 25.25 17.20 7.11
C VAL A 2 23.72 17.11 7.13
N ASP A 3 23.04 18.05 7.77
CA ASP A 3 21.58 18.08 7.82
C ASP A 3 20.94 18.23 6.44
N ASP A 4 21.52 19.08 5.58
CA ASP A 4 21.04 19.28 4.21
C ASP A 4 21.16 18.01 3.35
N ILE A 5 22.24 17.23 3.58
CA ILE A 5 22.45 15.95 2.90
C ILE A 5 21.44 14.90 3.40
N VAL A 6 21.21 14.85 4.72
CA VAL A 6 20.23 13.94 5.32
C VAL A 6 18.83 14.26 4.83
N GLU A 7 18.45 15.54 4.78
CA GLU A 7 17.14 15.97 4.30
C GLU A 7 16.96 15.68 2.81
N HIS A 8 17.99 15.89 2.00
CA HIS A 8 17.96 15.56 0.58
C HIS A 8 17.81 14.06 0.34
N ILE A 9 18.60 13.22 1.01
CA ILE A 9 18.50 11.76 0.90
C ILE A 9 17.15 11.27 1.41
N ALA A 10 16.67 11.79 2.53
CA ALA A 10 15.34 11.46 3.04
C ALA A 10 14.26 11.84 2.02
N ARG A 11 14.36 13.00 1.37
CA ARG A 11 13.41 13.41 0.33
C ARG A 11 13.43 12.48 -0.87
N GLU A 12 14.59 12.06 -1.35
CA GLU A 12 14.71 11.12 -2.47
C GLU A 12 14.18 9.72 -2.10
N LEU A 13 14.49 9.22 -0.90
CA LEU A 13 13.99 7.94 -0.40
C LEU A 13 12.48 7.95 -0.13
N THR A 14 11.93 9.10 0.22
CA THR A 14 10.50 9.30 0.50
C THR A 14 9.76 9.92 -0.69
N SER A 15 10.43 10.08 -1.84
CA SER A 15 9.84 10.51 -3.11
C SER A 15 9.00 9.36 -3.66
N MET A 16 7.82 9.20 -3.09
CA MET A 16 6.88 8.17 -3.49
C MET A 16 6.03 8.68 -4.64
N GLN A 17 6.47 8.32 -5.84
CA GLN A 17 5.70 8.52 -7.06
C GLN A 17 4.47 7.59 -7.04
N PRO A 18 3.33 8.01 -7.63
CA PRO A 18 2.25 7.11 -7.95
C PRO A 18 2.79 5.92 -8.75
N LEU A 19 2.34 4.72 -8.43
CA LEU A 19 2.68 3.54 -9.22
C LEU A 19 1.98 3.66 -10.58
N GLU A 20 2.71 3.47 -11.67
CA GLU A 20 2.09 3.46 -13.00
C GLU A 20 1.01 2.38 -13.07
N MET A 21 -0.19 2.80 -13.44
CA MET A 21 -1.38 1.98 -13.42
C MET A 21 -2.23 2.35 -14.63
N GLY A 22 -2.54 1.35 -15.46
CA GLY A 22 -3.48 1.54 -16.57
C GLY A 22 -4.92 1.65 -16.08
N ASP A 23 -5.85 1.87 -17.00
CA ASP A 23 -7.27 1.89 -16.70
C ASP A 23 -7.72 0.52 -16.18
N ILE A 24 -8.18 0.47 -14.93
CA ILE A 24 -8.70 -0.77 -14.33
C ILE A 24 -10.18 -0.62 -14.08
N VAL A 25 -10.94 -1.43 -14.81
CA VAL A 25 -12.38 -1.50 -14.70
C VAL A 25 -12.78 -2.33 -13.48
N GLY A 26 -13.82 -1.92 -12.77
CA GLY A 26 -14.39 -2.69 -11.65
C GLY A 26 -13.69 -2.46 -10.30
N MET A 27 -12.75 -1.52 -10.21
CA MET A 27 -12.13 -1.18 -8.91
C MET A 27 -13.08 -0.51 -7.94
N ASP A 28 -14.13 0.16 -8.42
CA ASP A 28 -15.12 0.78 -7.54
C ASP A 28 -15.81 -0.26 -6.66
N ALA A 29 -16.20 -1.41 -7.23
CA ALA A 29 -16.80 -2.52 -6.50
C ALA A 29 -15.84 -3.16 -5.48
N HIS A 30 -14.54 -3.25 -5.83
CA HIS A 30 -13.53 -3.71 -4.88
C HIS A 30 -13.30 -2.71 -3.75
N MET A 31 -13.31 -1.40 -4.04
CA MET A 31 -13.14 -0.35 -3.05
C MET A 31 -14.32 -0.25 -2.09
N GLU A 32 -15.55 -0.46 -2.56
CA GLU A 32 -16.74 -0.50 -1.70
C GLU A 32 -16.60 -1.54 -0.56
N GLN A 33 -15.92 -2.65 -0.82
CA GLN A 33 -15.66 -3.70 0.16
C GLN A 33 -14.45 -3.43 1.06
N ILE A 34 -13.44 -2.73 0.53
CA ILE A 34 -12.15 -2.52 1.22
C ILE A 34 -12.15 -1.25 2.07
N GLU A 35 -12.83 -0.19 1.63
CA GLU A 35 -12.92 1.10 2.32
C GLU A 35 -13.31 0.99 3.80
N PRO A 36 -14.35 0.21 4.16
CA PRO A 36 -14.73 0.03 5.56
C PRO A 36 -13.66 -0.70 6.41
N LEU A 37 -12.83 -1.54 5.77
CA LEU A 37 -11.76 -2.30 6.45
C LEU A 37 -10.53 -1.42 6.71
N LEU A 38 -10.30 -0.42 5.85
CA LEU A 38 -9.22 0.54 5.99
C LEU A 38 -9.45 1.46 7.18
N ASP A 39 -10.70 1.93 7.36
CA ASP A 39 -11.13 2.77 8.49
C ASP A 39 -10.17 3.96 8.72
N MET A 40 -9.90 4.66 7.61
CA MET A 40 -8.89 5.72 7.53
C MET A 40 -9.30 7.00 8.28
N ASP A 41 -10.57 7.10 8.66
CA ASP A 41 -11.15 8.25 9.34
C ASP A 41 -11.32 7.98 10.86
N SER A 42 -10.84 6.84 11.36
CA SER A 42 -10.77 6.57 12.81
C SER A 42 -9.86 7.57 13.51
N ALA A 43 -10.29 8.06 14.68
CA ALA A 43 -9.49 8.91 15.55
C ALA A 43 -8.30 8.17 16.21
N THR A 44 -8.18 6.85 16.02
CA THR A 44 -7.11 6.05 16.58
C THR A 44 -5.95 5.89 15.58
N ASN A 45 -4.73 6.19 16.03
CA ASN A 45 -3.51 6.11 15.21
C ASN A 45 -2.95 4.66 15.14
N ASP A 46 -3.85 3.68 15.01
CA ASP A 46 -3.54 2.26 15.08
C ASP A 46 -3.00 1.74 13.74
N VAL A 47 -2.04 0.82 13.81
CA VAL A 47 -1.47 0.16 12.62
C VAL A 47 -2.39 -0.97 12.18
N ARG A 48 -2.81 -0.97 10.90
CA ARG A 48 -3.64 -2.03 10.32
C ARG A 48 -2.90 -2.81 9.24
N MET A 49 -3.04 -4.13 9.27
CA MET A 49 -2.54 -5.03 8.23
C MET A 49 -3.72 -5.65 7.49
N ILE A 50 -3.77 -5.45 6.17
CA ILE A 50 -4.82 -6.01 5.31
C ILE A 50 -4.17 -6.96 4.29
N GLY A 51 -4.61 -8.22 4.31
CA GLY A 51 -4.18 -9.24 3.37
C GLY A 51 -5.18 -9.40 2.23
N ILE A 52 -4.71 -9.31 0.98
CA ILE A 52 -5.53 -9.64 -0.20
C ILE A 52 -5.15 -11.04 -0.66
N TRP A 53 -6.10 -11.98 -0.57
CA TRP A 53 -5.90 -13.40 -0.90
C TRP A 53 -6.87 -13.87 -2.00
N GLY A 54 -6.57 -15.01 -2.63
CA GLY A 54 -7.39 -15.58 -3.71
C GLY A 54 -6.58 -16.23 -4.82
N MET A 55 -7.28 -16.75 -5.84
CA MET A 55 -6.69 -17.47 -6.97
C MET A 55 -5.65 -16.63 -7.74
N GLY A 56 -4.66 -17.28 -8.36
CA GLY A 56 -3.66 -16.61 -9.18
C GLY A 56 -4.29 -15.84 -10.36
N GLY A 57 -3.66 -14.75 -10.79
CA GLY A 57 -4.11 -14.00 -11.98
C GLY A 57 -5.29 -13.04 -11.79
N ILE A 58 -6.01 -13.09 -10.66
CA ILE A 58 -7.20 -12.25 -10.41
C ILE A 58 -6.90 -10.75 -10.18
N GLY A 59 -5.63 -10.34 -10.19
CA GLY A 59 -5.28 -8.92 -9.99
C GLY A 59 -5.14 -8.47 -8.53
N LYS A 60 -4.87 -9.37 -7.58
CA LYS A 60 -4.64 -9.01 -6.15
C LYS A 60 -3.61 -7.89 -5.97
N THR A 61 -2.46 -8.02 -6.65
CA THR A 61 -1.41 -7.00 -6.64
C THR A 61 -1.92 -5.69 -7.23
N THR A 62 -2.77 -5.77 -8.26
CA THR A 62 -3.38 -4.60 -8.90
C THR A 62 -4.28 -3.86 -7.91
N ILE A 63 -5.15 -4.55 -7.17
CA ILE A 63 -5.96 -3.95 -6.10
C ILE A 63 -5.05 -3.28 -5.07
N ALA A 64 -3.95 -3.93 -4.70
CA ALA A 64 -3.02 -3.38 -3.74
C ALA A 64 -2.34 -2.07 -4.17
N LYS A 65 -1.89 -2.03 -5.42
CA LYS A 65 -1.32 -0.81 -6.03
C LYS A 65 -2.36 0.31 -6.12
N PHE A 66 -3.62 -0.02 -6.41
CA PHE A 66 -4.70 0.96 -6.53
C PHE A 66 -5.01 1.62 -5.19
N ILE A 67 -5.08 0.82 -4.11
CA ILE A 67 -5.23 1.34 -2.74
C ILE A 67 -4.07 2.26 -2.39
N TYR A 68 -2.85 1.85 -2.68
CA TYR A 68 -1.68 2.68 -2.43
C TYR A 68 -1.77 4.03 -3.16
N ASN A 69 -2.08 4.03 -4.46
CA ASN A 69 -2.20 5.26 -5.23
C ASN A 69 -3.35 6.17 -4.75
N LYS A 70 -4.47 5.58 -4.32
CA LYS A 70 -5.65 6.32 -3.85
C LYS A 70 -5.41 7.00 -2.50
N TYR A 71 -4.70 6.35 -1.59
CA TYR A 71 -4.55 6.81 -0.21
C TYR A 71 -3.18 7.39 0.15
N SER A 72 -2.12 7.10 -0.61
CA SER A 72 -0.79 7.67 -0.34
C SER A 72 -0.77 9.20 -0.23
N PRO A 73 -1.58 9.99 -0.99
CA PRO A 73 -1.59 11.44 -0.83
C PRO A 73 -2.07 11.91 0.55
N ARG A 74 -2.90 11.11 1.25
CA ARG A 74 -3.45 11.47 2.57
C ARG A 74 -2.40 11.42 3.68
N PHE A 75 -1.40 10.55 3.56
CA PHE A 75 -0.38 10.32 4.59
C PHE A 75 0.97 10.95 4.26
N GLY A 76 1.05 11.63 3.10
CA GLY A 76 2.26 12.28 2.61
C GLY A 76 3.46 11.34 2.67
N ARG A 77 4.44 11.69 3.52
CA ARG A 77 5.71 10.98 3.67
C ARG A 77 5.68 9.72 4.55
N ARG A 78 4.55 9.40 5.18
CA ARG A 78 4.44 8.28 6.14
C ARG A 78 3.86 7.00 5.56
N PHE A 79 3.59 6.97 4.26
CA PHE A 79 3.07 5.81 3.57
C PHE A 79 4.20 5.07 2.84
N CYS A 80 4.12 3.75 2.69
CA CYS A 80 5.05 3.00 1.83
C CYS A 80 4.37 1.78 1.19
N PHE A 81 4.74 1.48 -0.06
CA PHE A 81 4.32 0.24 -0.72
C PHE A 81 5.48 -0.74 -0.74
N ILE A 82 5.30 -1.91 -0.14
CA ILE A 82 6.31 -2.97 -0.14
C ILE A 82 5.79 -4.10 -1.00
N GLU A 83 6.40 -4.27 -2.18
CA GLU A 83 6.13 -5.42 -3.05
C GLU A 83 6.90 -6.66 -2.60
N ASN A 84 6.39 -7.85 -2.93
CA ASN A 84 7.07 -9.13 -2.70
C ASN A 84 7.46 -9.40 -1.24
N VAL A 85 6.55 -9.13 -0.30
CA VAL A 85 6.73 -9.51 1.11
C VAL A 85 6.64 -11.04 1.23
N CYS A 86 7.76 -11.72 1.03
CA CYS A 86 7.86 -13.15 1.26
C CYS A 86 7.96 -13.37 2.77
N TRP A 87 6.89 -13.90 3.38
CA TRP A 87 6.97 -14.31 4.78
C TRP A 87 8.04 -15.38 4.92
N ILE A 88 8.96 -15.21 5.88
CA ILE A 88 9.88 -16.27 6.30
C ILE A 88 9.05 -17.27 7.12
N SER A 89 8.15 -17.96 6.44
CA SER A 89 7.42 -19.11 6.95
C SER A 89 7.47 -20.14 5.84
N LEU A 90 8.31 -21.15 6.04
CA LEU A 90 8.33 -22.35 5.22
C LEU A 90 6.89 -22.80 4.94
N LEU A 91 6.54 -22.87 3.64
CA LEU A 91 5.29 -23.40 3.07
C LEU A 91 4.07 -22.45 3.11
N LYS A 92 3.78 -21.74 1.99
CA LYS A 92 2.46 -21.59 1.28
C LYS A 92 2.51 -20.43 0.24
N PRO A 93 1.67 -20.46 -0.82
CA PRO A 93 1.87 -19.68 -2.06
C PRO A 93 1.75 -18.16 -1.87
N LYS A 94 2.52 -17.42 -2.70
CA LYS A 94 2.61 -15.95 -2.81
C LYS A 94 1.38 -15.19 -2.31
N THR A 95 1.42 -14.74 -1.06
CA THR A 95 0.48 -13.78 -0.48
C THR A 95 1.06 -12.38 -0.58
N ASN A 96 0.37 -11.47 -1.26
CA ASN A 96 0.74 -10.05 -1.28
C ASN A 96 -0.10 -9.33 -0.21
N GLN A 97 0.58 -8.69 0.74
CA GLN A 97 -0.05 -7.93 1.83
C GLN A 97 0.21 -6.45 1.63
N ILE A 98 -0.74 -5.60 2.05
CA ILE A 98 -0.53 -4.16 2.16
C ILE A 98 -0.53 -3.84 3.65
N ILE A 99 0.57 -3.27 4.12
CA ILE A 99 0.65 -2.70 5.46
C ILE A 99 0.27 -1.23 5.31
N ILE A 100 -0.81 -0.83 5.97
CA ILE A 100 -1.32 0.55 5.90
C ILE A 100 -1.10 1.12 7.29
N LYS A 101 -0.10 2.01 7.39
CA LYS A 101 0.06 2.87 8.56
C LYS A 101 -0.59 4.22 8.27
N PRO A 102 -1.47 4.71 9.15
CA PRO A 102 -1.77 6.14 9.18
C PRO A 102 -0.53 6.95 9.57
#